data_AF-A0ABC9KD53-F1
#
_entry.id   AF-A0ABC9KD53-F1
#
_cell.length_a   1.000
_cell.length_b   1.000
_cell.length_c   1.000
_cell.angle_alpha   90.00
_cell.angle_beta   90.00
_cell.angle_gamma   90.00
#
_symmetry.space_group_name_H-M   'P 1'
#
loop_
_entity.id
_entity.type
_entity.pdbx_description
1 polymer ?
#
loop_
_entity_poly.entity_id
_entity_poly.type
_entity_poly.pdbx_seq_one_letter_code
_entity_poly.pdbx_strand_id
1 'polypeptide(L)' 'MHIHYNTNQTTLPLEISSFLPQDHLVFTIEKVVNTLEERHFYTSYHAFDRPSYHPKMLVSTLLFAYSKGIFSGRKIEK' A
#
# COMPACT_ATOMS: atom_id res chain seq x y z
N MET A 1 4.46 -17.13 20.01
CA MET A 1 3.86 -15.78 20.17
C MET A 1 2.37 -15.98 20.36
N HIS A 2 1.82 -15.74 21.55
CA HIS A 2 0.40 -15.95 21.82
C HIS A 2 -0.41 -14.90 21.07
N ILE A 3 -1.25 -15.38 20.16
CA ILE A 3 -2.22 -14.59 19.39
C ILE A 3 -3.21 -13.99 20.39
N HIS A 4 -3.50 -12.69 20.28
CA HIS A 4 -4.49 -12.00 21.13
C HIS A 4 -5.86 -12.69 21.01
N TYR A 5 -6.18 -13.56 21.97
CA TYR A 5 -7.44 -14.30 22.00
C TYR A 5 -8.58 -13.34 22.35
N ASN A 6 -9.47 -13.08 21.39
CA ASN A 6 -10.64 -12.25 21.56
C ASN A 6 -11.90 -13.04 21.17
N THR A 7 -12.69 -13.44 22.16
CA THR A 7 -13.95 -14.18 21.99
C THR A 7 -15.07 -13.36 21.36
N ASN A 8 -14.96 -12.03 21.36
CA ASN A 8 -15.93 -11.13 20.73
C ASN A 8 -15.55 -10.79 19.28
N GLN A 9 -14.52 -11.43 18.72
CA GLN A 9 -14.12 -11.21 17.34
C GLN A 9 -15.10 -11.93 16.39
N THR A 10 -15.96 -11.14 15.75
CA THR A 10 -16.99 -11.61 14.81
C THR A 10 -16.52 -11.63 13.35
N THR A 11 -15.32 -11.14 13.06
CA THR A 11 -14.75 -11.07 11.70
C THR A 11 -13.41 -11.79 11.63
N LEU A 12 -13.16 -12.46 10.50
CA LEU A 12 -11.88 -13.09 10.22
C LEU A 12 -11.04 -12.11 9.38
N PRO A 13 -10.01 -11.45 9.94
CA PRO A 13 -9.15 -10.58 9.15
C PRO A 13 -8.44 -11.41 8.10
N LEU A 14 -8.65 -11.05 6.83
CA LEU A 14 -7.96 -11.68 5.71
C LEU A 14 -6.60 -11.03 5.56
N GLU A 15 -5.56 -11.71 6.05
CA GLU A 15 -4.18 -11.25 5.92
C GLU A 15 -3.74 -11.43 4.47
N ILE A 16 -3.76 -10.37 3.66
CA ILE A 16 -3.31 -10.42 2.25
C ILE A 16 -1.86 -10.92 2.16
N SER A 17 -1.07 -10.64 3.21
CA SER A 17 0.30 -11.15 3.38
C SER A 17 0.40 -12.67 3.34
N SER A 18 -0.66 -13.39 3.72
CA SER A 18 -0.71 -14.87 3.68
C SER A 18 -0.89 -15.45 2.28
N PHE A 19 -1.34 -14.64 1.30
CA PHE A 19 -1.57 -15.08 -0.07
C PHE A 19 -0.34 -14.90 -0.98
N LEU A 20 0.66 -14.15 -0.52
CA LEU A 20 1.85 -13.82 -1.29
C LEU A 20 3.09 -14.48 -0.68
N PRO A 21 4.07 -14.91 -1.50
CA PRO A 21 5.37 -15.36 -0.99
C PRO A 21 6.02 -14.26 -0.15
N GLN A 22 6.70 -14.62 0.94
CA GLN A 22 7.32 -13.65 1.84
C GLN A 22 8.38 -12.76 1.15
N ASP A 23 9.00 -13.26 0.09
CA ASP A 23 9.98 -12.55 -0.74
C ASP A 23 9.33 -11.75 -1.90
N HIS A 24 8.02 -11.55 -1.86
CA HIS A 24 7.33 -10.79 -2.90
C HIS A 24 7.70 -9.30 -2.81
N LEU A 25 8.12 -8.74 -3.95
CA LEU A 25 8.61 -7.36 -4.08
C LEU A 25 7.65 -6.28 -3.54
N VAL A 26 6.34 -6.54 -3.48
CA VAL A 26 5.35 -5.64 -2.87
C VAL A 26 5.68 -5.33 -1.42
N PHE A 27 6.14 -6.31 -0.64
CA PHE A 27 6.50 -6.08 0.77
C PHE A 27 7.73 -5.19 0.91
N THR A 28 8.69 -5.30 -0.01
CA THR A 28 9.85 -4.40 -0.05
C THR A 28 9.40 -2.97 -0.37
N ILE A 29 8.54 -2.79 -1.38
CA ILE A 29 7.99 -1.47 -1.73
C ILE A 29 7.22 -0.88 -0.56
N GLU A 30 6.31 -1.66 0.04
CA GLU A 30 5.45 -1.21 1.14
C GLU A 30 6.29 -0.78 2.35
N LYS A 31 7.29 -1.59 2.72
CA LYS A 31 8.25 -1.23 3.77
C LYS A 31 9.00 0.08 3.47
N VAL A 32 9.49 0.27 2.25
CA VAL A 32 10.21 1.48 1.85
C VAL A 32 9.29 2.71 1.81
N VAL A 33 8.06 2.58 1.31
CA VAL A 33 7.12 3.71 1.26
C VAL A 33 6.66 4.09 2.66
N ASN A 34 6.51 3.13 3.57
CA ASN A 34 6.12 3.39 4.94
C ASN A 34 7.22 4.07 5.78
N THR A 35 8.49 3.93 5.43
CA THR A 35 9.58 4.68 6.10
C THR A 35 9.67 6.14 5.66
N LEU A 36 8.99 6.54 4.58
CA LEU A 36 8.95 7.93 4.14
C LEU A 36 8.08 8.77 5.08
N GLU A 37 8.64 9.90 5.55
CA GLU A 37 7.93 10.82 6.43
C GLU A 37 6.73 11.45 5.72
N GLU A 38 5.60 11.56 6.42
CA GLU A 38 4.33 11.95 5.81
C GLU A 38 4.31 13.38 5.26
N ARG A 39 5.14 14.27 5.83
CA ARG A 39 5.27 15.68 5.40
C ARG A 39 5.54 15.84 3.90
N HIS A 40 6.25 14.90 3.28
CA HIS A 40 6.57 14.92 1.86
C HIS A 40 5.35 14.71 0.96
N PHE A 41 4.30 14.11 1.50
CA PHE A 41 3.07 13.83 0.76
C PHE A 41 2.03 14.94 0.96
N TYR A 42 1.97 15.57 2.13
CA TYR A 42 0.96 16.59 2.44
C TYR A 42 1.08 17.86 1.58
N THR A 43 2.29 18.30 1.22
CA THR A 43 2.50 19.53 0.43
C THR A 43 1.89 19.45 -0.97
N SER A 44 1.90 18.27 -1.57
CA SER A 44 1.44 18.05 -2.95
C SER A 44 -0.02 17.60 -3.01
N TYR A 45 -0.47 16.96 -1.95
CA TYR A 45 -1.76 16.26 -1.88
C TYR A 45 -2.91 17.16 -1.40
N HIS A 46 -2.61 18.26 -0.70
CA HIS A 46 -3.60 19.27 -0.28
C HIS A 46 -4.21 20.10 -1.41
N ALA A 47 -3.66 20.04 -2.64
CA ALA A 47 -4.23 20.76 -3.78
C ALA A 47 -5.60 20.21 -4.22
N PHE A 48 -5.99 19.03 -3.74
CA PHE A 48 -7.26 18.39 -4.04
C PHE A 48 -8.09 18.30 -2.75
N ASP A 49 -9.28 18.90 -2.74
CA ASP A 49 -10.10 19.03 -1.52
C ASP A 49 -10.45 17.68 -0.86
N ARG A 50 -10.59 16.61 -1.66
CA ARG A 50 -10.97 15.26 -1.19
C ARG A 50 -10.38 14.16 -2.08
N PRO A 51 -9.12 13.79 -1.86
CA PRO A 51 -8.49 12.75 -2.65
C PRO A 51 -8.96 11.36 -2.20
N SER A 52 -9.26 10.49 -3.17
CA SER A 52 -9.88 9.18 -2.92
C SER A 52 -8.94 8.11 -2.34
N TYR A 53 -7.62 8.29 -2.45
CA TYR A 53 -6.63 7.27 -2.09
C TYR A 53 -5.40 7.87 -1.43
N HIS A 54 -5.01 7.34 -0.27
CA HIS A 54 -3.83 7.79 0.48
C HIS A 54 -2.58 7.92 -0.41
N PRO A 55 -1.77 8.99 -0.30
CA PRO A 55 -0.66 9.23 -1.23
C PRO A 55 0.41 8.13 -1.16
N LYS A 56 0.66 7.56 0.02
CA LYS A 56 1.52 6.36 0.15
C LYS A 56 1.01 5.18 -0.67
N MET A 57 -0.31 4.93 -0.69
CA MET A 57 -0.89 3.86 -1.50
C MET A 57 -0.66 4.11 -2.99
N LEU A 58 -0.88 5.33 -3.47
CA LEU A 58 -0.64 5.71 -4.87
C LEU A 58 0.82 5.52 -5.28
N VAL A 59 1.76 5.94 -4.42
CA VAL A 59 3.20 5.76 -4.68
C VAL A 59 3.60 4.29 -4.67
N SER A 60 3.09 3.48 -3.74
CA SER A 60 3.32 2.03 -3.74
C SER A 60 2.83 1.38 -5.03
N THR A 61 1.64 1.74 -5.51
CA THR A 61 1.08 1.23 -6.77
C THR A 61 1.93 1.63 -7.98
N LEU A 62 2.37 2.90 -8.04
CA LEU A 62 3.23 3.39 -9.11
C LEU A 62 4.57 2.66 -9.14
N LEU A 63 5.24 2.53 -7.99
CA LEU A 63 6.52 1.82 -7.89
C LEU A 63 6.37 0.36 -8.30
N PHE A 64 5.29 -0.30 -7.88
CA PHE A 64 5.04 -1.69 -8.25
C PHE A 64 4.80 -1.84 -9.75
N ALA A 65 3.95 -1.01 -10.36
CA ALA A 65 3.72 -1.03 -11.80
C ALA A 65 5.01 -0.78 -12.60
N TYR A 66 5.84 0.16 -12.15
CA TYR A 66 7.10 0.50 -12.82
C TYR A 66 8.11 -0.64 -12.70
N SER A 67 8.14 -1.36 -11.56
CA SER A 67 8.95 -2.57 -11.41
C SER A 67 8.55 -3.69 -12.39
N LYS A 68 7.30 -3.68 -12.87
CA LYS A 68 6.78 -4.60 -13.89
C LYS A 68 6.90 -4.05 -15.32
N GLY A 69 7.52 -2.89 -15.50
CA GLY A 69 7.67 -2.24 -16.82
C GLY A 69 6.39 -1.59 -17.35
N ILE A 70 5.39 -1.35 -16.51
CA ILE A 70 4.13 -0.70 -16.88
C ILE A 70 4.22 0.78 -16.52
N PHE A 71 4.46 1.63 -17.52
CA PHE A 71 4.62 3.08 -17.32
C PHE A 71 3.39 3.91 -17.71
N SER A 72 2.49 3.34 -18.51
CA SER A 72 1.30 4.04 -18.99
C SER A 72 0.27 4.16 -17.87
N GLY A 73 -0.09 5.40 -17.49
CA GLY A 73 -1.12 5.62 -16.47
C GLY A 73 -2.44 4.90 -16.77
N ARG A 74 -2.88 4.90 -18.03
CA ARG A 74 -4.08 4.15 -18.48
C ARG A 74 -3.95 2.63 -18.34
N LYS A 75 -2.73 2.08 -18.34
CA LYS A 75 -2.50 0.65 -18.07
C LYS A 75 -2.45 0.34 -16.57
N ILE A 76 -2.09 1.33 -15.74
CA ILE A 76 -2.03 1.19 -14.28
C ILE A 76 -3.42 1.34 -13.65
N GLU A 77 -4.30 2.15 -14.25
CA GLU A 77 -5.69 2.34 -13.83
C GLU A 77 -6.58 1.10 -14.05
N LYS A 78 -6.23 0.25 -15.03
CA LYS A 78 -6.99 -0.95 -15.40
C LYS A 78 -6.75 -2.09 -14.43
#